data_AF-A0A850LWH7-F1
#
_entry.id   AF-A0A850LWH7-F1
#
_cell.length_a   1.000
_cell.length_b   1.000
_cell.length_c   1.000
_cell.angle_alpha   90.00
_cell.angle_beta   90.00
_cell.angle_gamma   90.00
#
_symmetry.space_group_name_H-M   'P 1'
#
loop_
_entity.id
_entity.type
_entity.pdbx_description
1 polymer ?
#
loop_
_entity_poly.entity_id
_entity_poly.type
_entity_poly.pdbx_seq_one_letter_code
_entity_poly.pdbx_strand_id
1 'polypeptide(L)'
;MEERIYSEAELMYKKLNDFKTIQGNLRKWVGHLKIRNNDSITINIEIPRNFPIEPPIIKISPPIVHSSIDRNGNLNLKMLNNWKPQYHIFQIINSLKALFWKEPPKKLFKVEIKQDKTTTKRIKKPKKRKIKKIDSVKKTDISREAMEKKIQIQFSLDFFSPTLKDRVLDLQSEKIAVINLVESLDENFQKGDISAEIYTKLYKKYYNFLILINEKLKQMSQEN
;
A
#
# COMPACT_ATOMS: atom_id res chain seq x y z
N MET A 1 -15.54 14.56 -24.76
CA MET A 1 -15.48 14.11 -23.34
C MET A 1 -15.12 12.63 -23.25
N GLU A 2 -15.76 11.75 -24.02
CA GLU A 2 -15.48 10.31 -23.97
C GLU A 2 -14.07 9.93 -24.47
N GLU A 3 -13.53 10.66 -25.44
CA GLU A 3 -12.15 10.49 -25.93
C GLU A 3 -11.10 10.51 -24.82
N ARG A 4 -11.29 11.36 -23.80
CA ARG A 4 -10.36 11.42 -22.67
C ARG A 4 -10.39 10.13 -21.84
N ILE A 5 -11.55 9.50 -21.71
CA ILE A 5 -11.70 8.24 -20.97
C ILE A 5 -11.04 7.09 -21.74
N TYR A 6 -11.19 7.05 -23.07
CA TYR A 6 -10.50 6.07 -23.91
C TYR A 6 -8.98 6.20 -23.80
N SER A 7 -8.46 7.43 -23.87
CA SER A 7 -7.03 7.69 -23.71
C SER A 7 -6.50 7.28 -22.32
N GLU A 8 -7.26 7.57 -21.25
CA GLU A 8 -6.91 7.07 -19.90
C GLU A 8 -6.96 5.54 -19.83
N ALA A 9 -7.96 4.91 -20.43
CA ALA A 9 -8.11 3.45 -20.43
C ALA A 9 -6.91 2.78 -21.12
N GLU A 10 -6.49 3.30 -22.28
CA GLU A 10 -5.31 2.82 -23.00
C GLU A 10 -4.04 2.98 -22.14
N LEU A 11 -3.86 4.15 -21.50
CA LEU A 11 -2.74 4.38 -20.59
C LEU A 11 -2.76 3.43 -19.40
N MET A 12 -3.94 3.15 -18.82
CA MET A 12 -4.11 2.21 -17.73
C MET A 12 -3.70 0.80 -18.16
N TYR A 13 -4.18 0.30 -19.30
CA TYR A 13 -3.78 -1.02 -19.81
C TYR A 13 -2.28 -1.12 -20.09
N LYS A 14 -1.66 -0.04 -20.58
CA LYS A 14 -0.22 -0.01 -20.89
C LYS A 14 0.68 0.09 -19.66
N LYS A 15 0.24 0.78 -18.61
CA LYS A 15 1.07 1.11 -17.43
C LYS A 15 0.72 0.29 -16.19
N LEU A 16 -0.48 -0.28 -16.11
CA LEU A 16 -1.03 -0.91 -14.92
C LEU A 16 -1.71 -2.24 -15.28
N ASN A 17 -0.90 -3.30 -15.43
CA ASN A 17 -1.36 -4.64 -15.79
C ASN A 17 -2.33 -5.26 -14.76
N ASP A 18 -2.28 -4.81 -13.50
CA ASP A 18 -3.09 -5.34 -12.41
C ASP A 18 -4.51 -4.75 -12.33
N PHE A 19 -4.88 -3.83 -13.23
CA PHE A 19 -6.18 -3.15 -13.23
C PHE A 19 -7.04 -3.59 -14.41
N LYS A 20 -8.32 -3.87 -14.12
CA LYS A 20 -9.32 -4.33 -15.10
C LYS A 20 -10.60 -3.53 -14.96
N THR A 21 -11.38 -3.46 -16.03
CA THR A 21 -12.70 -2.81 -16.02
C THR A 21 -13.76 -3.72 -15.39
N ILE A 22 -14.71 -3.13 -14.69
CA ILE A 22 -15.86 -3.85 -14.15
C ILE A 22 -16.91 -3.97 -15.25
N GLN A 23 -17.23 -5.19 -15.67
CA GLN A 23 -18.30 -5.47 -16.66
C GLN A 23 -18.13 -4.68 -17.97
N GLY A 24 -16.88 -4.45 -18.40
CA GLY A 24 -16.59 -3.67 -19.61
C GLY A 24 -16.83 -2.17 -19.49
N ASN A 25 -17.17 -1.66 -18.30
CA ASN A 25 -17.40 -0.24 -18.08
C ASN A 25 -16.07 0.51 -17.91
N LEU A 26 -15.70 1.33 -18.89
CA LEU A 26 -14.47 2.16 -18.87
C LEU A 26 -14.44 3.22 -17.76
N ARG A 27 -15.55 3.45 -17.05
CA ARG A 27 -15.61 4.36 -15.90
C ARG A 27 -15.38 3.67 -14.57
N LYS A 28 -15.40 2.32 -14.53
CA LYS A 28 -15.25 1.55 -13.30
C LYS A 28 -14.11 0.57 -13.44
N TRP A 29 -13.10 0.72 -12.60
CA TRP A 29 -11.91 -0.13 -12.61
C TRP A 29 -11.69 -0.75 -11.26
N VAL A 30 -11.16 -1.97 -11.27
CA VAL A 30 -10.71 -2.70 -10.10
C VAL A 30 -9.30 -3.15 -10.34
N GLY A 31 -8.42 -2.92 -9.37
CA GLY A 31 -7.08 -3.47 -9.40
C GLY A 31 -6.65 -3.99 -8.05
N HIS A 32 -5.65 -4.86 -8.04
CA HIS A 32 -5.08 -5.42 -6.83
C HIS A 32 -3.65 -4.90 -6.65
N LEU A 33 -3.36 -4.32 -5.49
CA LEU A 33 -2.00 -3.95 -5.10
C LEU A 33 -1.48 -4.94 -4.06
N LYS A 34 -0.30 -5.49 -4.32
CA LYS A 34 0.46 -6.28 -3.35
C LYS A 34 1.23 -5.34 -2.44
N ILE A 35 1.05 -5.48 -1.13
CA ILE A 35 1.85 -4.84 -0.09
C ILE A 35 2.94 -5.82 0.34
N ARG A 36 4.07 -5.30 0.83
CA ARG A 36 5.26 -6.05 1.27
C ARG A 36 4.98 -7.28 2.16
N ASN A 37 3.89 -7.27 2.94
CA ASN A 37 3.55 -8.36 3.87
C ASN A 37 2.69 -9.48 3.25
N ASN A 38 2.81 -9.74 1.94
CA ASN A 38 1.97 -10.71 1.21
C ASN A 38 0.46 -10.37 1.22
N ASP A 39 0.13 -9.15 1.61
CA ASP A 39 -1.23 -8.67 1.72
C ASP A 39 -1.66 -7.99 0.42
N SER A 40 -2.76 -8.45 -0.17
CA SER A 40 -3.37 -7.78 -1.33
C SER A 40 -4.47 -6.83 -0.88
N ILE A 41 -4.42 -5.62 -1.42
CA ILE A 41 -5.49 -4.64 -1.31
C ILE A 41 -6.17 -4.49 -2.67
N THR A 42 -7.48 -4.44 -2.65
CA THR A 42 -8.32 -4.12 -3.81
C THR A 42 -8.56 -2.61 -3.86
N ILE A 43 -8.31 -2.03 -5.02
CA ILE A 43 -8.58 -0.63 -5.33
C ILE A 43 -9.70 -0.58 -6.34
N ASN A 44 -10.75 0.14 -5.98
CA ASN A 44 -11.87 0.46 -6.85
C ASN A 44 -11.74 1.91 -7.30
N ILE A 45 -11.73 2.14 -8.61
CA ILE A 45 -11.67 3.47 -9.21
C ILE A 45 -12.98 3.71 -9.93
N GLU A 46 -13.62 4.84 -9.63
CA GLU A 46 -14.85 5.29 -10.26
C GLU A 46 -14.62 6.67 -10.88
N ILE A 47 -14.78 6.75 -12.20
CA ILE A 47 -14.61 7.97 -12.98
C ILE A 47 -15.95 8.70 -13.03
N PRO A 48 -16.06 9.94 -12.51
CA PRO A 48 -17.30 10.69 -12.51
C PRO A 48 -17.71 11.08 -13.94
N ARG A 49 -18.98 11.47 -14.10
CA ARG A 49 -19.52 11.90 -15.41
C ARG A 49 -18.78 13.12 -15.96
N ASN A 50 -18.35 14.01 -15.07
CA ASN A 50 -17.70 15.28 -15.41
C ASN A 50 -16.17 15.17 -15.56
N PHE A 51 -15.60 13.97 -15.61
CA PHE A 51 -14.16 13.80 -15.84
C PHE A 51 -13.74 14.37 -17.20
N PRO A 52 -12.62 15.12 -17.31
CA PRO A 52 -11.56 15.33 -16.32
C PRO A 52 -11.69 16.60 -15.46
N ILE A 53 -12.84 17.27 -15.44
CA ILE A 53 -13.07 18.47 -14.61
C ILE A 53 -13.09 18.08 -13.12
N GLU A 54 -13.74 16.97 -12.81
CA GLU A 54 -13.76 16.37 -11.47
C GLU A 54 -12.75 15.21 -11.36
N PRO A 55 -12.12 15.02 -10.17
CA PRO A 55 -11.19 13.93 -9.94
C PRO A 55 -11.90 12.56 -9.92
N PRO A 56 -11.20 11.47 -10.24
CA PRO A 56 -11.72 10.13 -10.04
C PRO A 56 -11.86 9.81 -8.54
N ILE A 57 -12.87 9.04 -8.20
CA ILE A 57 -13.12 8.56 -6.84
C ILE A 57 -12.39 7.23 -6.66
N ILE A 58 -11.52 7.14 -5.67
CA ILE A 58 -10.74 5.95 -5.38
C ILE A 58 -11.11 5.41 -4.00
N LYS A 59 -11.54 4.16 -3.97
CA LYS A 59 -11.94 3.43 -2.77
C LYS A 59 -11.08 2.20 -2.58
N ILE A 60 -10.71 1.96 -1.33
CA ILE A 60 -9.79 0.90 -0.96
C ILE A 60 -10.52 -0.13 -0.10
N SER A 61 -10.34 -1.41 -0.44
CA SER A 61 -10.92 -2.55 0.25
C SER A 61 -9.89 -3.67 0.39
N PRO A 62 -9.76 -4.35 1.54
CA PRO A 62 -10.51 -4.17 2.79
C PRO A 62 -10.22 -2.82 3.48
N PRO A 63 -11.04 -2.38 4.46
CA PRO A 63 -10.80 -1.14 5.17
C PRO A 63 -9.45 -1.19 5.91
N ILE A 64 -8.65 -0.15 5.68
CA ILE A 64 -7.30 -0.02 6.24
C ILE A 64 -7.14 1.31 6.97
N VAL A 65 -6.29 1.32 7.98
CA VAL A 65 -5.84 2.56 8.64
C VAL A 65 -4.58 3.04 7.95
N HIS A 66 -4.66 4.22 7.35
CA HIS A 66 -3.54 4.91 6.74
C HIS A 66 -3.79 6.42 6.81
N SER A 67 -2.73 7.23 6.92
CA SER A 67 -2.81 8.69 7.05
C SER A 67 -3.60 9.34 5.90
N SER A 68 -3.44 8.78 4.69
CA SER A 68 -4.08 9.24 3.46
C SER A 68 -5.43 8.56 3.16
N ILE A 69 -5.98 7.74 4.07
CA ILE A 69 -7.23 7.00 3.81
C ILE A 69 -8.22 7.25 4.94
N ASP A 70 -9.42 7.67 4.56
CA ASP A 70 -10.50 7.92 5.51
C ASP A 70 -11.12 6.61 6.01
N ARG A 71 -11.88 6.65 7.11
CA ARG A 71 -12.58 5.50 7.72
C ARG A 71 -13.51 4.78 6.74
N ASN A 72 -14.00 5.49 5.72
CA ASN A 72 -14.84 4.96 4.66
C ASN A 72 -14.06 4.27 3.52
N GLY A 73 -12.73 4.21 3.62
CA GLY A 73 -11.85 3.67 2.58
C GLY A 73 -11.62 4.63 1.40
N ASN A 74 -12.04 5.89 1.53
CA ASN A 74 -11.80 6.91 0.50
C ASN A 74 -10.35 7.41 0.58
N LEU A 75 -9.71 7.51 -0.57
CA LEU A 75 -8.35 8.00 -0.67
C LEU A 75 -8.31 9.53 -0.65
N ASN A 76 -7.55 10.11 0.28
CA ASN A 76 -7.31 11.54 0.41
C ASN A 76 -5.86 11.86 0.06
N LEU A 77 -5.64 12.35 -1.16
CA LEU A 77 -4.33 12.79 -1.64
C LEU A 77 -4.36 14.27 -1.97
N LYS A 78 -3.23 14.95 -1.76
CA LYS A 78 -3.07 16.35 -2.17
C LYS A 78 -3.38 16.57 -3.65
N MET A 79 -3.07 15.60 -4.51
CA MET A 79 -3.36 15.67 -5.95
C MET A 79 -4.84 15.49 -6.30
N LEU A 80 -5.61 14.80 -5.45
CA LEU A 80 -7.06 14.67 -5.59
C LEU A 80 -7.75 15.94 -5.06
N ASN A 81 -7.23 16.54 -3.99
CA ASN A 81 -7.74 17.80 -3.45
C ASN A 81 -7.45 18.98 -4.38
N ASN A 82 -6.25 19.02 -4.98
CA ASN A 82 -5.84 20.05 -5.93
C ASN A 82 -5.85 19.48 -7.36
N TRP A 83 -6.96 18.85 -7.73
CA TRP A 83 -7.10 18.18 -9.02
C TRP A 83 -6.89 19.12 -10.20
N LYS A 84 -6.14 18.66 -11.19
CA LYS A 84 -5.96 19.34 -12.48
C LYS A 84 -6.37 18.38 -13.60
N PRO A 85 -7.10 18.84 -14.63
CA PRO A 85 -7.50 17.99 -15.76
C PRO A 85 -6.32 17.33 -16.51
N GLN A 86 -5.10 17.83 -16.34
CA GLN A 86 -3.88 17.27 -16.93
C GLN A 86 -3.39 16.01 -16.20
N TYR A 87 -3.85 15.75 -14.97
CA TYR A 87 -3.47 14.57 -14.23
C TYR A 87 -4.14 13.32 -14.77
N HIS A 88 -3.40 12.21 -14.70
CA HIS A 88 -3.82 10.90 -15.18
C HIS A 88 -4.12 9.95 -14.03
N ILE A 89 -4.98 8.97 -14.25
CA ILE A 89 -5.38 8.01 -13.22
C ILE A 89 -4.17 7.20 -12.73
N PHE A 90 -3.27 6.80 -13.65
CA PHE A 90 -2.07 6.06 -13.29
C PHE A 90 -1.13 6.84 -12.34
N GLN A 91 -1.09 8.17 -12.43
CA GLN A 91 -0.27 8.99 -11.53
C GLN A 91 -0.79 8.96 -10.11
N ILE A 92 -2.11 8.89 -9.94
CA ILE A 92 -2.75 8.74 -8.64
C ILE A 92 -2.41 7.37 -8.04
N ILE A 93 -2.50 6.31 -8.85
CA ILE A 93 -2.13 4.96 -8.41
C ILE A 93 -0.64 4.87 -8.06
N ASN A 94 0.25 5.51 -8.83
CA ASN A 94 1.67 5.55 -8.50
C ASN A 94 1.95 6.31 -7.22
N SER A 95 1.24 7.42 -6.99
CA SER A 95 1.35 8.18 -5.73
C SER A 95 0.86 7.35 -4.54
N LEU A 96 -0.23 6.59 -4.72
CA LEU A 96 -0.71 5.65 -3.71
C LEU A 96 0.30 4.52 -3.43
N LYS A 97 0.90 3.93 -4.46
CA LYS A 97 1.97 2.92 -4.32
C LYS A 97 3.15 3.49 -3.52
N ALA A 98 3.60 4.69 -3.87
CA ALA A 98 4.69 5.37 -3.17
C ALA A 98 4.34 5.65 -1.69
N LEU A 99 3.09 6.01 -1.40
CA LEU A 99 2.62 6.18 -0.03
C LEU A 99 2.61 4.88 0.75
N PHE A 100 2.11 3.79 0.18
CA PHE A 100 2.17 2.47 0.84
C PHE A 100 3.60 1.98 1.04
N TRP A 101 4.53 2.40 0.18
CA TRP A 101 5.96 2.13 0.38
C TRP A 101 6.55 2.94 1.54
N LYS A 102 6.14 4.20 1.71
CA LYS A 102 6.60 5.07 2.78
C LYS A 102 5.97 4.74 4.14
N GLU A 103 4.66 4.51 4.13
CA GLU A 103 3.83 4.20 5.30
C GLU A 103 2.99 2.97 4.97
N PRO A 104 3.40 1.75 5.40
CA PRO A 104 2.64 0.55 5.10
C PRO A 104 1.25 0.63 5.77
N PRO A 105 0.17 0.34 5.03
CA PRO A 105 -1.17 0.42 5.58
C PRO A 105 -1.40 -0.66 6.65
N LYS A 106 -2.06 -0.29 7.75
CA LYS A 106 -2.42 -1.23 8.82
C LYS A 106 -3.82 -1.76 8.57
N LYS A 107 -3.99 -3.08 8.51
CA LYS A 107 -5.31 -3.70 8.39
C LYS A 107 -6.14 -3.44 9.64
N LEU A 108 -7.39 -3.02 9.45
CA LEU A 108 -8.39 -3.09 10.51
C LEU A 108 -8.82 -4.55 10.62
N PHE A 109 -8.24 -5.29 11.57
CA PHE A 109 -8.85 -6.54 12.00
C PHE A 109 -10.24 -6.19 12.50
N LYS A 110 -11.27 -6.66 11.80
CA LYS A 110 -12.65 -6.57 12.25
C LYS A 110 -12.67 -7.29 13.60
N VAL A 111 -12.76 -6.56 14.70
CA VAL A 111 -13.11 -7.16 15.99
C VAL A 111 -14.45 -7.81 15.75
N GLU A 112 -14.46 -9.14 15.68
CA GLU A 112 -15.69 -9.91 15.74
C GLU A 112 -16.40 -9.47 17.01
N ILE A 113 -17.50 -8.75 16.84
CA ILE A 113 -18.43 -8.49 17.92
C ILE A 113 -19.00 -9.87 18.25
N LYS A 114 -18.38 -10.55 19.24
CA LYS A 114 -18.95 -11.74 19.85
C LYS A 114 -20.36 -11.37 20.34
N GLN A 115 -21.35 -11.96 19.70
CA GLN A 115 -22.74 -11.84 20.08
C GLN A 115 -22.96 -12.64 21.36
N ASP A 116 -22.71 -12.05 22.53
CA ASP A 116 -23.18 -12.65 23.78
C ASP A 116 -24.55 -12.06 24.12
N LYS A 117 -25.59 -12.78 23.69
CA LYS A 117 -26.94 -12.66 24.25
C LYS A 117 -27.06 -13.58 25.48
N THR A 118 -27.82 -13.10 26.47
CA THR A 118 -28.30 -13.77 27.71
C THR A 118 -27.29 -13.69 28.87
N THR A 119 -27.55 -13.24 30.11
CA THR A 119 -28.77 -13.16 30.92
C THR A 119 -28.56 -12.20 32.13
N THR A 120 -29.41 -11.16 32.24
CA THR A 120 -30.11 -10.67 33.46
C THR A 120 -29.36 -10.27 34.77
N LYS A 121 -29.53 -8.97 35.13
CA LYS A 121 -29.60 -8.30 36.46
C LYS A 121 -28.32 -8.08 37.31
N ARG A 122 -27.85 -6.82 37.32
CA ARG A 122 -27.99 -5.92 38.48
C ARG A 122 -27.68 -4.45 38.12
N ILE A 123 -28.74 -3.65 38.11
CA ILE A 123 -28.71 -2.18 37.97
C ILE A 123 -28.53 -1.57 39.37
N LYS A 124 -27.60 -0.63 39.53
CA LYS A 124 -27.78 0.53 40.42
C LYS A 124 -27.31 1.80 39.68
N LYS A 125 -28.27 2.74 39.49
CA LYS A 125 -28.15 4.09 38.89
C LYS A 125 -27.53 5.07 39.92
N PRO A 126 -27.18 6.33 39.55
CA PRO A 126 -28.16 7.44 39.46
C PRO A 126 -27.92 8.39 38.26
N LYS A 127 -28.96 8.83 37.53
CA LYS A 127 -29.79 10.07 37.60
C LYS A 127 -29.26 11.27 36.77
N LYS A 128 -30.19 11.92 36.06
CA LYS A 128 -30.02 12.87 34.95
C LYS A 128 -30.05 14.36 35.41
N ARG A 129 -29.53 15.23 34.51
CA ARG A 129 -29.90 16.64 34.17
C ARG A 129 -29.32 17.81 35.00
N LYS A 130 -28.59 18.73 34.33
CA LYS A 130 -29.04 20.10 33.92
C LYS A 130 -27.91 20.88 33.19
N ILE A 131 -28.29 21.63 32.15
CA ILE A 131 -27.47 22.63 31.42
C ILE A 131 -27.58 23.97 32.15
N LYS A 132 -26.49 24.75 32.31
CA LYS A 132 -26.47 26.24 32.39
C LYS A 132 -25.04 26.84 32.37
N LYS A 133 -24.76 27.59 31.28
CA LYS A 133 -24.00 28.86 31.06
C LYS A 133 -22.60 29.17 31.67
N ILE A 134 -21.65 29.41 30.74
CA ILE A 134 -20.78 30.62 30.49
C ILE A 134 -19.53 30.92 31.37
N ASP A 135 -18.37 30.92 30.68
CA ASP A 135 -17.08 31.66 30.70
C ASP A 135 -16.21 31.92 31.96
N SER A 136 -14.93 31.49 31.88
CA SER A 136 -13.71 32.31 32.13
C SER A 136 -12.36 31.55 31.88
N VAL A 137 -11.87 31.61 30.62
CA VAL A 137 -10.51 31.93 30.10
C VAL A 137 -9.19 31.77 30.94
N LYS A 138 -8.25 30.97 30.37
CA LYS A 138 -6.75 31.00 30.26
C LYS A 138 -5.77 30.83 31.45
N LYS A 139 -4.89 29.81 31.35
CA LYS A 139 -3.44 29.87 30.99
C LYS A 139 -2.73 28.54 31.33
N THR A 140 -2.02 27.93 30.37
CA THR A 140 -0.62 27.42 30.41
C THR A 140 -0.39 26.32 29.35
N ASP A 141 -0.04 26.70 28.12
CA ASP A 141 0.18 25.79 26.97
C ASP A 141 1.65 25.59 26.56
N ILE A 142 2.62 26.08 27.32
CA ILE A 142 4.00 26.23 26.81
C ILE A 142 4.91 25.00 27.05
N SER A 143 4.48 23.99 27.82
CA SER A 143 5.36 22.84 28.18
C SER A 143 5.01 21.49 27.54
N ARG A 144 3.92 21.37 26.76
CA ARG A 144 3.56 20.10 26.08
C ARG A 144 4.24 19.94 24.71
N GLU A 145 4.39 21.04 23.98
CA GLU A 145 4.90 21.04 22.61
C GLU A 145 6.39 20.64 22.52
N ALA A 146 7.19 21.01 23.54
CA ALA A 146 8.60 20.62 23.62
C ALA A 146 8.78 19.11 23.91
N MET A 147 7.85 18.51 24.66
CA MET A 147 7.87 17.07 24.97
C MET A 147 7.41 16.25 23.76
N GLU A 148 6.39 16.71 23.04
CA GLU A 148 5.93 16.08 21.79
C GLU A 148 6.99 16.12 20.69
N LYS A 149 7.70 17.24 20.50
CA LYS A 149 8.80 17.32 19.51
C LYS A 149 9.96 16.39 19.87
N LYS A 150 10.30 16.26 21.16
CA LYS A 150 11.39 15.36 21.59
C LYS A 150 11.03 13.89 21.36
N ILE A 151 9.78 13.52 21.61
CA ILE A 151 9.24 12.18 21.32
C ILE A 151 9.20 11.92 19.81
N GLN A 152 8.80 12.90 19.00
CA GLN A 152 8.68 12.78 17.55
C GLN A 152 10.04 12.65 16.85
N ILE A 153 11.06 13.36 17.34
CA ILE A 153 12.44 13.26 16.84
C ILE A 153 13.05 11.90 17.23
N GLN A 154 12.88 11.46 18.48
CA GLN A 154 13.39 10.17 18.94
C GLN A 154 12.73 9.00 18.17
N PHE A 155 11.42 9.07 17.96
CA PHE A 155 10.66 8.08 17.19
C PHE A 155 11.04 8.06 15.70
N SER A 156 11.43 9.20 15.14
CA SER A 156 11.89 9.29 13.75
C SER A 156 13.28 8.70 13.52
N LEU A 157 14.17 8.70 14.53
CA LEU A 157 15.50 8.10 14.42
C LEU A 157 15.46 6.57 14.53
N ASP A 158 14.61 6.03 15.41
CA ASP A 158 14.50 4.57 15.61
C ASP A 158 13.80 3.84 14.45
N PHE A 159 13.04 4.57 13.61
CA PHE A 159 12.27 4.01 12.50
C PHE A 159 13.06 3.88 11.18
N PHE A 160 14.30 4.37 11.12
CA PHE A 160 15.15 4.31 9.92
C PHE A 160 16.03 3.07 9.84
N SER A 161 15.91 2.11 10.77
CA SER A 161 16.59 0.83 10.68
C SER A 161 15.62 -0.24 10.15
N PRO A 162 15.80 -0.75 8.91
CA PRO A 162 15.06 -1.89 8.41
C PRO A 162 15.21 -3.04 9.40
N THR A 163 14.11 -3.63 9.87
CA THR A 163 14.22 -4.75 10.80
C THR A 163 14.94 -5.91 10.11
N LEU A 164 15.70 -6.69 10.89
CA LEU A 164 16.51 -7.79 10.35
C LEU A 164 15.64 -8.80 9.57
N LYS A 165 14.39 -8.97 10.00
CA LYS A 165 13.36 -9.79 9.33
C LYS A 165 12.92 -9.24 7.97
N ASP A 166 12.79 -7.92 7.83
CA ASP A 166 12.45 -7.30 6.54
C ASP A 166 13.57 -7.54 5.51
N ARG A 167 14.83 -7.40 5.92
CA ARG A 167 15.99 -7.63 5.04
C ARG A 167 16.11 -9.09 4.59
N VAL A 168 15.81 -10.04 5.49
CA VAL A 168 15.78 -11.47 5.14
C VAL A 168 14.68 -11.76 4.13
N LEU A 169 13.49 -11.16 4.29
CA LEU A 169 12.38 -11.33 3.36
C LEU A 169 12.70 -10.75 1.97
N ASP A 170 13.31 -9.56 1.92
CA ASP A 170 13.74 -8.94 0.67
C ASP A 170 14.76 -9.82 -0.07
N LEU A 171 15.78 -10.34 0.63
CA LEU A 171 16.77 -11.27 0.05
C LEU A 171 16.14 -12.60 -0.42
N GLN A 172 15.14 -13.12 0.28
CA GLN A 172 14.39 -14.29 -0.18
C GLN A 172 13.60 -14.02 -1.46
N SER A 173 13.00 -12.84 -1.58
CA SER A 173 12.29 -12.44 -2.80
C SER A 173 13.24 -12.31 -3.99
N GLU A 174 14.44 -11.76 -3.76
CA GLU A 174 15.50 -11.63 -4.77
C GLU A 174 15.99 -13.01 -5.24
N LYS A 175 16.17 -13.96 -4.31
CA LYS A 175 16.52 -15.35 -4.63
C LYS A 175 15.50 -15.99 -5.59
N ILE A 176 14.21 -15.84 -5.29
CA ILE A 176 13.13 -16.42 -6.11
C ILE A 176 13.15 -15.81 -7.52
N ALA A 177 13.32 -14.50 -7.63
CA ALA A 177 13.38 -13.83 -8.93
C ALA A 177 14.53 -14.35 -9.80
N VAL A 178 15.69 -14.62 -9.19
CA VAL A 178 16.87 -15.14 -9.89
C VAL A 178 16.67 -16.60 -10.32
N ILE A 179 16.01 -17.42 -9.49
CA ILE A 179 15.65 -18.79 -9.85
C ILE A 179 14.73 -18.79 -11.08
N ASN A 180 13.68 -17.97 -11.08
CA ASN A 180 12.76 -17.86 -12.21
C ASN A 180 13.47 -17.38 -13.49
N LEU A 181 14.47 -16.49 -13.35
CA LEU A 181 15.30 -16.06 -14.48
C LEU A 181 16.12 -17.22 -15.05
N VAL A 182 16.70 -18.07 -14.21
CA VAL A 182 17.44 -19.27 -14.64
C VAL A 182 16.49 -20.25 -15.34
N GLU A 183 15.30 -20.50 -14.79
CA GLU A 183 14.30 -21.36 -15.43
C GLU A 183 13.89 -20.84 -16.82
N SER A 184 13.64 -19.54 -16.93
CA SER A 184 13.32 -18.92 -18.23
C SER A 184 14.49 -19.01 -19.22
N LEU A 185 15.72 -18.96 -18.72
CA LEU A 185 16.92 -19.08 -19.54
C LEU A 185 17.09 -20.51 -20.06
N ASP A 186 16.83 -21.51 -19.22
CA ASP A 186 16.85 -22.93 -19.61
C ASP A 186 15.78 -23.23 -20.66
N GLU A 187 14.56 -22.73 -20.47
CA GLU A 187 13.50 -22.88 -21.46
C GLU A 187 13.87 -22.26 -22.82
N ASN A 188 14.43 -21.05 -22.81
CA ASN A 188 14.82 -20.36 -24.04
C ASN A 188 16.00 -21.07 -24.73
N PHE A 189 16.89 -21.69 -23.97
CA PHE A 189 17.96 -22.52 -24.54
C PHE A 189 17.42 -23.81 -25.15
N GLN A 190 16.49 -24.50 -24.48
CA GLN A 190 15.85 -25.69 -25.01
C GLN A 190 15.04 -25.41 -26.29
N LYS A 191 14.41 -24.23 -26.37
CA LYS A 191 13.70 -23.75 -27.58
C LYS A 191 14.64 -23.35 -28.72
N GLY A 192 15.94 -23.21 -28.45
CA GLY A 192 16.93 -22.77 -29.44
C GLY A 192 16.94 -21.25 -29.66
N ASP A 193 16.25 -20.47 -28.82
CA ASP A 193 16.15 -19.01 -28.93
C ASP A 193 17.47 -18.31 -28.56
N ILE A 194 18.35 -18.99 -27.81
CA ILE A 194 19.64 -18.47 -27.37
C ILE A 194 20.78 -19.45 -27.68
N SER A 195 21.95 -18.91 -28.03
CA SER A 195 23.14 -19.69 -28.32
C SER A 195 23.80 -20.23 -27.03
N ALA A 196 24.53 -21.34 -27.15
CA ALA A 196 25.25 -21.96 -26.03
C ALA A 196 26.26 -21.01 -25.35
N GLU A 197 26.88 -20.11 -26.11
CA GLU A 197 27.80 -19.10 -25.55
C GLU A 197 27.07 -18.06 -24.69
N ILE A 198 25.87 -17.64 -25.11
CA ILE A 198 25.06 -16.68 -24.36
C ILE A 198 24.49 -17.35 -23.11
N TYR A 199 23.98 -18.57 -23.27
CA TYR A 199 23.47 -19.40 -22.18
C TYR A 199 24.52 -19.59 -21.08
N THR A 200 25.72 -20.08 -21.41
CA THR A 200 26.77 -20.33 -20.42
C THR A 200 27.22 -19.07 -19.66
N LYS A 201 27.32 -17.93 -20.35
CA LYS A 201 27.67 -16.64 -19.73
C LYS A 201 26.59 -16.16 -18.76
N LEU A 202 25.32 -16.20 -19.18
CA LEU A 202 24.19 -15.74 -18.37
C LEU A 202 23.88 -16.69 -17.21
N TYR A 203 23.92 -18.00 -17.46
CA TYR A 203 23.78 -19.02 -16.42
C TYR A 203 24.84 -18.84 -15.33
N LYS A 204 26.11 -18.68 -15.71
CA LYS A 204 27.20 -18.41 -14.76
C LYS A 204 26.97 -17.13 -13.96
N LYS A 205 26.46 -16.08 -14.62
CA LYS A 205 26.13 -14.80 -13.96
C LYS A 205 25.03 -14.97 -12.91
N TYR A 206 23.91 -15.59 -13.28
CA TYR A 206 22.78 -15.78 -12.36
C TYR A 206 23.09 -16.77 -11.25
N TYR A 207 23.84 -17.82 -11.54
CA TYR A 207 24.29 -18.79 -10.55
C TYR A 207 25.23 -18.16 -9.51
N ASN A 208 26.20 -17.35 -9.94
CA ASN A 208 27.06 -16.60 -9.03
C ASN A 208 26.26 -15.63 -8.14
N PHE A 209 25.24 -15.01 -8.72
CA PHE A 209 24.35 -14.11 -7.98
C PHE A 209 23.53 -14.87 -6.93
N LEU A 210 23.07 -16.07 -7.24
CA LEU A 210 22.35 -16.95 -6.32
C LEU A 210 23.23 -17.41 -5.15
N ILE A 211 24.50 -17.72 -5.40
CA ILE A 211 25.49 -18.02 -4.34
C ILE A 211 25.62 -16.82 -3.40
N LEU A 212 25.81 -15.63 -3.95
CA LEU A 212 26.02 -14.41 -3.17
C LEU A 212 24.78 -14.04 -2.31
N ILE A 213 23.57 -14.28 -2.80
CA ILE A 213 22.33 -14.11 -2.02
C ILE A 213 22.26 -15.14 -0.88
N ASN A 214 22.60 -16.40 -1.13
CA ASN A 214 22.60 -17.43 -0.09
C ASN A 214 23.65 -17.16 1.00
N GLU A 215 24.83 -16.65 0.64
CA GLU A 215 25.84 -16.22 1.61
C GLU A 215 25.33 -15.07 2.49
N LYS A 216 24.68 -14.06 1.88
CA LYS A 216 24.05 -12.96 2.63
C LYS A 216 22.94 -13.45 3.55
N LEU A 217 22.08 -14.36 3.09
CA LEU A 217 21.04 -14.96 3.93
C LEU A 217 21.63 -15.74 5.11
N LYS A 218 22.75 -16.44 4.89
CA LYS A 218 23.46 -17.18 5.94
C LYS A 218 24.05 -16.24 6.99
N GLN A 219 24.68 -15.14 6.56
CA GLN A 219 25.20 -14.11 7.47
C GLN A 219 24.08 -13.51 8.33
N MET A 220 22.95 -13.16 7.72
CA MET A 220 21.79 -12.61 8.41
C MET A 220 21.11 -13.62 9.36
N SER A 221 21.29 -14.93 9.15
CA SER A 221 20.78 -15.97 10.05
C SER A 221 21.67 -16.20 11.27
N GLN A 222 22.95 -15.83 11.21
CA GLN A 222 23.92 -15.98 12.30
C GLN A 222 23.96 -14.75 13.23
N GLU A 223 23.34 -13.64 12.85
CA GLU A 223 23.21 -12.40 13.64
C GLU A 223 21.96 -12.37 14.56
N ASN A 224 21.15 -13.44 14.57
CA ASN A 224 20.04 -13.65 15.53
C ASN A 224 20.45 -14.58 16.66
#